data_AF-A0AAE0DZ46-F1
#
_entry.id   AF-A0AAE0DZ46-F1
#
_cell.length_a   1.000
_cell.length_b   1.000
_cell.length_c   1.000
_cell.angle_alpha   90.00
_cell.angle_beta   90.00
_cell.angle_gamma   90.00
#
_symmetry.space_group_name_H-M   'P 1'
#
loop_
_entity.id
_entity.type
_entity.pdbx_description
1 polymer ?
#
loop_
_entity_poly.entity_id
_entity_poly.type
_entity_poly.pdbx_seq_one_letter_code
_entity_poly.pdbx_strand_id
1 'polypeptide(L)'
;MVQLWVCHVWEVVGVFFGLVDLLLRPVSQSPLVRSDQVTWRVRQAWQRCIRQISHMEFQVSHIFREGNKVMDALSKHTLGLSSDSWWSSTPSFCSSLVGQGIFEEFMNGMKNLELNIDDVRGHGYDNGSNMKEKHQGVQKQLLDINCRAFYTPCGCHNLNLLLFNMASCCHKAITFFGVVQRTYSLFSSSTKRWKILKYHVPSLIVKPLSQTRWESLIESVKAIRFQVPEIKDALLKLAQTNDDPKTISEANSLAMYELENFEFLVGMIIWHDLLFVVNIVNKTLQAKDIQIDIAIDQLKGLLAFLKKYRGNGFATALISNKEISI
;
A
#
# COMPACT_ATOMS: atom_id res chain seq x y z
N MET A 1 4.59 -30.04 1.29
CA MET A 1 4.92 -30.05 -0.14
C MET A 1 3.86 -29.21 -0.83
N VAL A 2 4.17 -27.98 -1.24
CA VAL A 2 3.18 -27.04 -1.80
C VAL A 2 3.02 -27.37 -3.28
N GLN A 3 1.87 -27.93 -3.66
CA GLN A 3 1.50 -28.13 -5.06
C GLN A 3 0.75 -26.89 -5.57
N LEU A 4 1.33 -26.17 -6.53
CA LEU A 4 0.70 -25.03 -7.18
C LEU A 4 -0.07 -25.50 -8.43
N TRP A 5 -1.39 -25.39 -8.39
CA TRP A 5 -2.29 -25.62 -9.53
C TRP A 5 -2.52 -24.29 -10.26
N VAL A 6 -2.19 -24.20 -11.55
CA VAL A 6 -2.60 -23.07 -12.41
C VAL A 6 -3.33 -23.64 -13.63
N CYS A 7 -4.65 -23.53 -13.63
CA CYS A 7 -5.50 -23.93 -14.77
C CYS A 7 -5.76 -22.72 -15.67
N HIS A 8 -5.66 -22.89 -16.99
CA HIS A 8 -5.98 -21.86 -17.99
C HIS A 8 -7.46 -21.43 -17.92
N VAL A 9 -7.78 -20.33 -17.22
CA VAL A 9 -9.08 -19.65 -17.34
C VAL A 9 -8.88 -18.13 -17.22
N TRP A 10 -8.68 -17.47 -18.36
CA TRP A 10 -8.45 -16.02 -18.47
C TRP A 10 -9.71 -15.12 -18.36
N GLU A 11 -10.84 -15.62 -17.83
CA GLU A 11 -12.07 -14.81 -17.64
C GLU A 11 -12.47 -14.56 -16.18
N VAL A 12 -11.63 -14.89 -15.20
CA VAL A 12 -12.04 -15.01 -13.78
C VAL A 12 -11.27 -14.03 -12.86
N VAL A 13 -10.77 -12.91 -13.40
CA VAL A 13 -10.13 -11.85 -12.57
C VAL A 13 -11.13 -11.18 -11.60
N GLY A 14 -12.43 -11.18 -11.92
CA GLY A 14 -13.49 -10.64 -11.05
C GLY A 14 -13.94 -11.55 -9.90
N VAL A 15 -13.51 -12.81 -9.89
CA VAL A 15 -14.07 -13.86 -9.02
C VAL A 15 -13.16 -14.21 -7.84
N PHE A 16 -11.87 -13.88 -7.92
CA PHE A 16 -10.93 -14.08 -6.81
C PHE A 16 -11.26 -13.23 -5.57
N PHE A 17 -11.87 -12.04 -5.73
CA PHE A 17 -12.32 -11.24 -4.58
C PHE A 17 -13.52 -11.86 -3.85
N GLY A 18 -14.37 -12.64 -4.53
CA GLY A 18 -15.48 -13.36 -3.90
C GLY A 18 -15.07 -14.66 -3.20
N LEU A 19 -13.93 -15.27 -3.58
CA LEU A 19 -13.42 -16.49 -2.95
C LEU A 19 -12.82 -16.25 -1.56
N VAL A 20 -12.23 -15.06 -1.34
CA VAL A 20 -11.53 -14.74 -0.08
C VAL A 20 -12.52 -14.64 1.09
N ASP A 21 -13.73 -14.13 0.87
CA ASP A 21 -14.77 -14.11 1.92
C ASP A 21 -15.38 -15.49 2.20
N LEU A 22 -15.33 -16.43 1.24
CA LEU A 22 -15.92 -17.76 1.41
C LEU A 22 -15.02 -18.76 2.14
N LEU A 23 -13.70 -18.56 2.08
CA LEU A 23 -12.71 -19.47 2.66
C LEU A 23 -12.31 -19.10 4.10
N LEU A 24 -12.87 -18.03 4.67
CA LEU A 24 -12.57 -17.53 6.01
C LEU A 24 -13.49 -18.05 7.13
N ARG A 25 -14.40 -18.99 6.85
CA ARG A 25 -15.25 -19.59 7.88
C ARG A 25 -15.02 -21.11 7.99
N PRO A 26 -15.06 -21.67 9.21
CA PRO A 26 -14.97 -23.11 9.43
C PRO A 26 -15.99 -23.85 8.54
N VAL A 27 -15.54 -24.92 7.91
CA VAL A 27 -16.27 -25.74 6.91
C VAL A 27 -17.61 -26.30 7.42
N SER A 28 -17.96 -26.13 8.70
CA SER A 28 -19.22 -26.63 9.24
C SER A 28 -20.43 -25.67 9.13
N GLN A 29 -20.29 -24.36 8.85
CA GLN A 29 -21.44 -23.44 8.88
C GLN A 29 -21.37 -22.21 7.93
N SER A 30 -21.13 -22.41 6.63
CA SER A 30 -21.40 -21.36 5.62
C SER A 30 -22.06 -21.93 4.38
N PRO A 31 -23.19 -21.40 3.90
CA PRO A 31 -23.77 -21.84 2.64
C PRO A 31 -22.86 -21.40 1.50
N LEU A 32 -22.31 -22.36 0.76
CA LEU A 32 -21.65 -22.13 -0.54
C LEU A 32 -22.50 -21.15 -1.37
N VAL A 33 -21.86 -20.12 -1.96
CA VAL A 33 -22.53 -19.21 -2.90
C VAL A 33 -23.27 -20.04 -3.93
N ARG A 34 -24.60 -19.91 -3.95
CA ARG A 34 -25.46 -20.67 -4.85
C ARG A 34 -25.10 -20.28 -6.29
N SER A 35 -25.08 -21.27 -7.19
CA SER A 35 -24.63 -21.09 -8.58
C SER A 35 -25.46 -20.09 -9.39
N ASP A 36 -26.65 -19.73 -8.89
CA ASP A 36 -27.56 -18.72 -9.43
C ASP A 36 -27.04 -17.29 -9.28
N GLN A 37 -26.17 -17.01 -8.30
CA GLN A 37 -25.54 -15.70 -8.08
C GLN A 37 -24.32 -15.44 -8.97
N VAL A 38 -23.84 -16.45 -9.70
CA VAL A 38 -22.72 -16.33 -10.65
C VAL A 38 -23.27 -16.11 -12.05
N THR A 39 -22.77 -15.07 -12.73
CA THR A 39 -23.16 -14.73 -14.10
C THR A 39 -22.95 -15.92 -15.04
N TRP A 40 -23.90 -16.13 -15.95
CA TRP A 40 -23.97 -17.35 -16.79
C TRP A 40 -22.68 -17.61 -17.58
N ARG A 41 -21.97 -16.55 -18.01
CA ARG A 41 -20.72 -16.63 -18.77
C ARG A 41 -19.62 -17.40 -18.03
N VAL A 42 -19.51 -17.22 -16.72
CA VAL A 42 -18.46 -17.86 -15.90
C VAL A 42 -18.97 -19.01 -15.04
N ARG A 43 -20.29 -19.30 -15.09
CA ARG A 43 -20.94 -20.31 -14.25
C ARG A 43 -20.36 -21.73 -14.44
N GLN A 44 -20.04 -22.11 -15.68
CA GLN A 44 -19.44 -23.43 -15.94
C GLN A 44 -17.98 -23.52 -15.48
N ALA A 45 -17.21 -22.44 -15.60
CA ALA A 45 -15.84 -22.38 -15.08
C ALA A 45 -15.84 -22.42 -13.54
N TRP A 46 -16.75 -21.68 -12.92
CA TRP A 46 -16.99 -21.69 -11.47
C TRP A 46 -17.32 -23.09 -10.95
N GLN A 47 -18.30 -23.78 -11.56
CA GLN A 47 -18.68 -25.14 -11.14
C GLN A 47 -17.58 -26.19 -11.34
N ARG A 48 -16.68 -25.98 -12.32
CA ARG A 48 -15.50 -26.83 -12.49
C ARG A 48 -14.46 -26.55 -11.40
N CYS A 49 -14.20 -25.27 -11.12
CA CYS A 49 -13.29 -24.84 -10.07
C CYS A 49 -13.73 -25.36 -8.68
N ILE A 50 -15.00 -25.20 -8.31
CA ILE A 50 -15.55 -25.69 -7.03
C ILE A 50 -15.40 -27.21 -6.90
N ARG A 51 -15.66 -27.97 -7.97
CA ARG A 51 -15.45 -29.43 -7.97
C ARG A 51 -13.99 -29.79 -7.74
N GLN A 52 -13.07 -29.13 -8.42
CA GLN A 52 -11.63 -29.39 -8.24
C GLN A 52 -11.14 -29.01 -6.83
N ILE A 53 -11.56 -27.87 -6.31
CA ILE A 53 -11.25 -27.39 -4.95
C ILE A 53 -11.81 -28.35 -3.90
N SER A 54 -13.00 -28.94 -4.11
CA SER A 54 -13.60 -29.87 -3.14
C SER A 54 -12.83 -31.17 -2.92
N HIS A 55 -11.88 -31.49 -3.80
CA HIS A 55 -11.00 -32.66 -3.68
C HIS A 55 -9.59 -32.32 -3.15
N MET A 56 -9.34 -31.06 -2.78
CA MET A 56 -8.04 -30.58 -2.31
C MET A 56 -8.10 -30.23 -0.82
N GLU A 57 -7.07 -30.61 -0.06
CA GLU A 57 -6.86 -30.11 1.30
C GLU A 57 -6.05 -28.81 1.25
N PHE A 58 -6.62 -27.70 1.68
CA PHE A 58 -5.95 -26.40 1.70
C PHE A 58 -5.52 -26.01 3.12
N GLN A 59 -4.29 -25.52 3.25
CA GLN A 59 -3.93 -24.58 4.31
C GLN A 59 -4.02 -23.15 3.75
N VAL A 60 -5.08 -22.45 4.12
CA VAL A 60 -5.27 -21.04 3.72
C VAL A 60 -4.52 -20.17 4.73
N SER A 61 -3.52 -19.42 4.24
CA SER A 61 -2.88 -18.35 5.00
C SER A 61 -3.15 -17.02 4.31
N HIS A 62 -3.44 -15.99 5.09
CA HIS A 62 -3.73 -14.66 4.57
C HIS A 62 -2.43 -13.98 4.11
N ILE A 63 -2.25 -13.81 2.80
CA ILE A 63 -1.12 -13.08 2.23
C ILE A 63 -1.60 -11.66 1.91
N PHE A 64 -1.03 -10.65 2.59
CA PHE A 64 -1.28 -9.25 2.26
C PHE A 64 -0.85 -8.97 0.80
N ARG A 65 -1.60 -8.12 0.08
CA ARG A 65 -1.47 -7.83 -1.37
C ARG A 65 -0.04 -7.64 -1.91
N GLU A 66 0.91 -7.27 -1.06
CA GLU A 66 2.35 -7.17 -1.37
C GLU A 66 2.98 -8.50 -1.86
N GLY A 67 2.35 -9.64 -1.56
CA GLY A 67 2.85 -10.99 -1.89
C GLY A 67 2.45 -11.56 -3.26
N ASN A 68 1.65 -10.87 -4.08
CA ASN A 68 1.13 -11.47 -5.33
C ASN A 68 2.02 -11.26 -6.56
N LYS A 69 3.25 -10.77 -6.41
CA LYS A 69 4.19 -10.61 -7.54
C LYS A 69 4.48 -11.92 -8.26
N VAL A 70 4.49 -13.03 -7.53
CA VAL A 70 4.60 -14.39 -8.09
C VAL A 70 3.38 -14.71 -8.95
N MET A 71 2.16 -14.40 -8.50
CA MET A 71 0.94 -14.59 -9.29
C MET A 71 0.88 -13.68 -10.51
N ASP A 72 1.36 -12.44 -10.41
CA ASP A 72 1.45 -11.54 -11.56
C ASP A 72 2.47 -12.04 -12.59
N ALA A 73 3.62 -12.54 -12.14
CA ALA A 73 4.63 -13.15 -13.00
C ALA A 73 4.12 -14.43 -13.66
N LEU A 74 3.42 -15.29 -12.90
CA LEU A 74 2.73 -16.46 -13.41
C LEU A 74 1.69 -16.07 -14.47
N SER A 75 0.82 -15.09 -14.19
CA SER A 75 -0.20 -14.62 -15.13
C SER A 75 0.39 -14.08 -16.43
N LYS A 76 1.50 -13.33 -16.35
CA LYS A 76 2.22 -12.86 -17.54
C LYS A 76 2.86 -14.00 -18.32
N HIS A 77 3.40 -15.00 -17.64
CA HIS A 77 4.02 -16.15 -18.29
C HIS A 77 2.98 -17.08 -18.93
N THR A 78 1.82 -17.28 -18.30
CA THR A 78 0.75 -18.14 -18.83
C THR A 78 0.11 -17.60 -20.10
N LEU A 79 0.15 -16.29 -20.36
CA LEU A 79 -0.25 -15.71 -21.65
C LEU A 79 0.50 -16.27 -22.85
N GLY A 80 1.74 -16.74 -22.64
CA GLY A 80 2.58 -17.33 -23.69
C GLY A 80 2.47 -18.84 -23.81
N LEU A 81 1.70 -19.52 -22.95
CA LEU A 81 1.61 -20.98 -22.92
C LEU A 81 0.41 -21.47 -23.72
N SER A 82 0.64 -22.36 -24.68
CA SER A 82 -0.39 -22.99 -25.51
C SER A 82 -1.12 -24.16 -24.82
N SER A 83 -0.64 -24.60 -23.66
CA SER A 83 -1.21 -25.71 -22.88
C SER A 83 -1.01 -25.51 -21.39
N ASP A 84 -1.78 -26.27 -20.60
CA ASP A 84 -1.57 -26.37 -19.16
C ASP A 84 -0.14 -26.82 -18.87
N SER A 85 0.47 -26.21 -17.85
CA SER A 85 1.86 -26.45 -17.46
C SER A 85 1.95 -26.68 -15.96
N TRP A 86 2.75 -27.67 -15.57
CA TRP A 86 2.91 -28.09 -14.18
C TRP A 86 4.37 -27.92 -13.75
N TRP A 87 4.56 -27.40 -12.53
CA TRP A 87 5.89 -27.25 -11.95
C TRP A 87 5.94 -27.92 -10.57
N SER A 88 6.93 -28.79 -10.37
CA SER A 88 7.22 -29.44 -9.08
C SER A 88 8.13 -28.60 -8.16
N SER A 89 8.67 -27.50 -8.68
CA SER A 89 9.54 -26.54 -8.00
C SER A 89 9.27 -25.11 -8.50
N THR A 90 9.72 -24.10 -7.78
CA THR A 90 9.56 -22.69 -8.19
C THR A 90 10.15 -22.46 -9.59
N PRO A 91 9.37 -21.97 -10.57
CA PRO A 91 9.88 -21.68 -11.91
C PRO A 91 10.96 -20.59 -11.88
N SER A 92 11.95 -20.67 -12.78
CA SER A 92 13.08 -19.74 -12.83
C SER A 92 12.68 -18.27 -13.02
N PHE A 93 11.56 -17.99 -13.69
CA PHE A 93 11.05 -16.62 -13.85
C PHE A 93 10.39 -16.05 -12.58
N CYS A 94 10.12 -16.89 -11.58
CA CYS A 94 9.56 -16.52 -10.29
C CYS A 94 10.56 -16.65 -9.13
N SER A 95 11.75 -17.23 -9.37
CA SER A 95 12.71 -17.51 -8.30
C SER A 95 13.15 -16.24 -7.58
N SER A 96 13.45 -15.16 -8.31
CA SER A 96 13.83 -13.85 -7.75
C SER A 96 12.69 -13.13 -7.00
N LEU A 97 11.46 -13.64 -7.10
CA LEU A 97 10.27 -13.07 -6.46
C LEU A 97 9.88 -13.77 -5.16
N VAL A 98 10.60 -14.83 -4.77
CA VAL A 98 10.42 -15.56 -3.51
C VAL A 98 11.63 -15.38 -2.60
N GLY A 99 11.45 -15.55 -1.28
CA GLY A 99 12.53 -15.37 -0.30
C GLY A 99 13.80 -16.17 -0.62
N GLN A 100 13.66 -17.37 -1.20
CA GLN A 100 14.78 -18.19 -1.64
C GLN A 100 15.63 -17.52 -2.73
N GLY A 101 15.04 -17.02 -3.82
CA GLY A 101 15.86 -16.43 -4.89
C GLY A 101 16.48 -15.09 -4.48
N ILE A 102 15.86 -14.33 -3.58
CA ILE A 102 16.49 -13.14 -2.99
C ILE A 102 17.72 -13.54 -2.17
N PHE A 103 17.63 -14.63 -1.41
CA PHE A 103 18.76 -15.16 -0.65
C PHE A 103 19.88 -15.68 -1.55
N GLU A 104 19.55 -16.42 -2.61
CA GLU A 104 20.53 -16.90 -3.60
C GLU A 104 21.27 -15.74 -4.29
N GLU A 105 20.55 -14.67 -4.66
CA GLU A 105 21.16 -13.47 -5.24
C GLU A 105 22.12 -12.78 -4.25
N PHE A 106 21.73 -12.68 -2.97
CA PHE A 106 22.61 -12.18 -1.92
C PHE A 106 23.89 -13.03 -1.79
N MET A 107 23.77 -14.36 -1.78
CA MET A 107 24.92 -15.27 -1.70
C MET A 107 25.83 -15.16 -2.93
N ASN A 108 25.27 -15.03 -4.13
CA ASN A 108 26.03 -14.78 -5.34
C ASN A 108 26.79 -13.45 -5.27
N GLY A 109 26.15 -12.38 -4.79
CA GLY A 109 26.78 -11.08 -4.57
C GLY A 109 27.94 -11.16 -3.57
N MET A 110 27.75 -11.83 -2.43
CA MET A 110 28.80 -12.07 -1.44
C MET A 110 30.00 -12.81 -2.05
N LYS A 111 29.74 -13.87 -2.82
CA LYS A 111 30.79 -14.65 -3.49
C LYS A 111 31.56 -13.82 -4.52
N ASN A 112 30.87 -13.03 -5.32
CA ASN A 112 31.49 -12.16 -6.33
C ASN A 112 32.36 -11.06 -5.71
N LEU A 113 32.05 -10.64 -4.48
CA LEU A 113 32.83 -9.68 -3.70
C LEU A 113 33.87 -10.35 -2.78
N GLU A 114 34.00 -11.68 -2.85
CA GLU A 114 34.90 -12.47 -2.00
C GLU A 114 34.67 -12.26 -0.49
N LEU A 115 33.41 -12.00 -0.09
CA LEU A 115 33.01 -11.81 1.30
C LEU A 115 32.57 -13.13 1.94
N ASN A 116 33.00 -13.36 3.18
CA ASN A 116 32.59 -14.52 3.96
C ASN A 116 31.30 -14.24 4.74
N ILE A 117 30.29 -15.10 4.60
CA ILE A 117 29.03 -15.01 5.33
C ILE A 117 29.21 -15.13 6.86
N ASP A 118 30.23 -15.86 7.31
CA ASP A 118 30.51 -16.01 8.75
C ASP A 118 30.95 -14.71 9.42
N ASP A 119 31.39 -13.73 8.64
CA ASP A 119 31.79 -12.41 9.12
C ASP A 119 30.64 -11.41 9.19
N VAL A 120 29.45 -11.77 8.67
CA VAL A 120 28.24 -10.97 8.83
C VAL A 120 27.85 -10.93 10.31
N ARG A 121 27.62 -9.71 10.83
CA ARG A 121 27.21 -9.48 12.24
C ARG A 121 25.83 -8.87 12.36
N GLY A 122 25.29 -8.31 11.28
CA GLY A 122 23.96 -7.75 11.26
C GLY A 122 23.39 -7.66 9.86
N HIS A 123 22.07 -7.74 9.78
CA HIS A 123 21.32 -7.56 8.53
C HIS A 123 19.99 -6.87 8.84
N GLY A 124 19.51 -6.04 7.90
CA GLY A 124 18.25 -5.33 8.08
C GLY A 124 17.57 -4.96 6.77
N TYR A 125 16.25 -5.09 6.76
CA TYR A 125 15.39 -4.86 5.59
C TYR A 125 13.93 -4.70 6.04
N ASP A 126 13.02 -4.48 5.07
CA ASP A 126 11.59 -4.34 5.35
C ASP A 126 10.95 -5.60 5.96
N ASN A 127 9.70 -5.48 6.42
CA ASN A 127 8.97 -6.57 7.04
C ASN A 127 8.22 -7.43 6.01
N GLY A 128 8.58 -7.36 4.71
CA GLY A 128 7.93 -8.13 3.66
C GLY A 128 8.02 -9.64 3.95
N SER A 129 6.99 -10.40 3.57
CA SER A 129 6.92 -11.84 3.85
C SER A 129 8.16 -12.57 3.33
N ASN A 130 8.58 -12.32 2.09
CA ASN A 130 9.79 -12.91 1.51
C ASN A 130 11.07 -12.62 2.31
N MET A 131 11.10 -11.53 3.09
CA MET A 131 12.26 -11.10 3.86
C MET A 131 12.22 -11.66 5.29
N LYS A 132 11.10 -11.49 6.00
CA LYS A 132 10.97 -11.75 7.44
C LYS A 132 10.19 -13.03 7.80
N GLU A 133 9.72 -13.79 6.82
CA GLU A 133 8.94 -15.00 7.10
C GLU A 133 9.74 -16.03 7.90
N LYS A 134 9.05 -16.69 8.85
CA LYS A 134 9.63 -17.63 9.82
C LYS A 134 10.17 -18.93 9.21
N HIS A 135 9.67 -19.33 8.04
CA HIS A 135 9.94 -20.63 7.44
C HIS A 135 10.87 -20.56 6.23
N GLN A 136 10.64 -19.60 5.32
CA GLN A 136 11.42 -19.47 4.08
C GLN A 136 11.88 -18.04 3.79
N GLY A 137 11.71 -17.11 4.73
CA GLY A 137 12.20 -15.74 4.57
C GLY A 137 13.72 -15.68 4.52
N VAL A 138 14.26 -14.67 3.85
CA VAL A 138 15.70 -14.37 3.82
C VAL A 138 16.29 -14.33 5.24
N GLN A 139 15.54 -13.83 6.22
CA GLN A 139 15.93 -13.78 7.62
C GLN A 139 16.25 -15.15 8.17
N LYS A 140 15.36 -16.11 7.97
CA LYS A 140 15.51 -17.46 8.50
C LYS A 140 16.71 -18.14 7.84
N GLN A 141 16.81 -18.06 6.51
CA GLN A 141 17.89 -18.68 5.74
C GLN A 141 19.27 -18.13 6.14
N LEU A 142 19.41 -16.81 6.32
CA LEU A 142 20.67 -16.20 6.74
C LEU A 142 21.06 -16.61 8.16
N LEU A 143 20.10 -16.62 9.09
CA LEU A 143 20.33 -17.07 10.48
C LEU A 143 20.65 -18.56 10.59
N ASP A 144 20.17 -19.39 9.67
CA ASP A 144 20.48 -20.82 9.63
C ASP A 144 21.93 -21.08 9.20
N ILE A 145 22.53 -20.20 8.39
CA ILE A 145 23.95 -20.26 8.03
C ILE A 145 24.82 -19.58 9.10
N ASN A 146 24.45 -18.36 9.51
CA ASN A 146 25.18 -17.58 10.50
C ASN A 146 24.24 -17.03 11.58
N CYS A 147 24.11 -17.79 12.66
CA CYS A 147 23.27 -17.44 13.79
C CYS A 147 23.73 -16.19 14.57
N ARG A 148 24.94 -15.67 14.29
CA ARG A 148 25.49 -14.45 14.90
C ARG A 148 25.10 -13.17 14.16
N ALA A 149 24.50 -13.28 12.98
CA ALA A 149 24.09 -12.14 12.18
C ALA A 149 22.76 -11.57 12.71
N PHE A 150 22.82 -10.51 13.50
CA PHE A 150 21.62 -9.92 14.13
C PHE A 150 20.65 -9.30 13.11
N TYR A 151 19.38 -9.68 13.17
CA TYR A 151 18.33 -9.08 12.36
C TYR A 151 17.76 -7.80 12.98
N THR A 152 17.73 -6.71 12.22
CA THR A 152 17.01 -5.48 12.59
C THR A 152 15.98 -5.11 11.52
N PRO A 153 14.68 -4.94 11.86
CA PRO A 153 13.70 -4.46 10.90
C PRO A 153 13.98 -3.00 10.51
N CYS A 154 13.70 -2.64 9.26
CA CYS A 154 13.92 -1.30 8.76
C CYS A 154 13.16 -0.23 9.56
N GLY A 155 13.89 0.71 10.17
CA GLY A 155 13.32 1.81 10.96
C GLY A 155 12.40 2.71 10.14
N CYS A 156 12.78 3.04 8.90
CA CYS A 156 11.97 3.83 7.97
C CYS A 156 10.63 3.15 7.66
N HIS A 157 10.68 1.84 7.40
CA HIS A 157 9.47 1.07 7.13
C HIS A 157 8.56 0.98 8.37
N ASN A 158 9.14 0.77 9.56
CA ASN A 158 8.36 0.79 10.80
C ASN A 158 7.71 2.14 11.09
N LEU A 159 8.41 3.25 10.80
CA LEU A 159 7.86 4.60 10.94
C LEU A 159 6.70 4.84 9.96
N ASN A 160 6.80 4.33 8.74
CA ASN A 160 5.69 4.35 7.78
C ASN A 160 4.49 3.51 8.24
N LEU A 161 4.72 2.32 8.79
CA LEU A 161 3.65 1.49 9.36
C LEU A 161 2.96 2.18 10.55
N LEU A 162 3.73 2.87 11.40
CA LEU A 162 3.18 3.65 12.50
C LEU A 162 2.22 4.73 11.97
N LEU A 163 2.63 5.50 10.96
CA LEU A 163 1.78 6.52 10.33
C LEU A 163 0.50 5.92 9.75
N PHE A 164 0.62 4.81 9.00
CA PHE A 164 -0.54 4.09 8.45
C PHE A 164 -1.52 3.68 9.55
N ASN A 165 -1.01 3.09 10.63
CA ASN A 165 -1.82 2.64 11.76
C ASN A 165 -2.51 3.82 12.46
N MET A 166 -1.80 4.94 12.66
CA MET A 166 -2.38 6.16 13.23
C MET A 166 -3.54 6.71 12.39
N ALA A 167 -3.40 6.73 11.07
CA ALA A 167 -4.46 7.20 10.18
C ALA A 167 -5.64 6.21 10.11
N SER A 168 -5.34 4.90 10.14
CA SER A 168 -6.33 3.84 10.01
C SER A 168 -7.10 3.54 11.30
N CYS A 169 -6.62 3.98 12.47
CA CYS A 169 -7.30 3.76 13.74
C CYS A 169 -8.32 4.86 14.09
N CYS A 170 -8.42 5.94 13.30
CA CYS A 170 -9.29 7.07 13.58
C CYS A 170 -10.25 7.33 12.41
N HIS A 171 -11.56 7.24 12.65
CA HIS A 171 -12.57 7.43 11.60
C HIS A 171 -12.45 8.80 10.92
N LYS A 172 -12.20 9.88 11.68
CA LYS A 172 -12.00 11.22 11.10
C LYS A 172 -10.79 11.28 10.17
N ALA A 173 -9.71 10.57 10.52
CA ALA A 173 -8.52 10.49 9.68
C ALA A 173 -8.76 9.66 8.41
N ILE A 174 -9.46 8.53 8.53
CA ILE A 174 -9.86 7.71 7.38
C ILE A 174 -10.67 8.56 6.39
N THR A 175 -11.68 9.30 6.88
CA THR A 175 -12.52 10.16 6.03
C THR A 175 -11.71 11.30 5.42
N PHE A 176 -10.82 11.95 6.19
CA PHE A 176 -9.92 12.98 5.69
C PHE A 176 -9.07 12.48 4.51
N PHE A 177 -8.37 11.35 4.67
CA PHE A 177 -7.57 10.78 3.59
C PHE A 177 -8.44 10.25 2.43
N GLY A 178 -9.67 9.83 2.73
CA GLY A 178 -10.67 9.50 1.70
C GLY A 178 -10.98 10.68 0.78
N VAL A 179 -11.17 11.88 1.33
CA VAL A 179 -11.37 13.12 0.55
C VAL A 179 -10.14 13.43 -0.30
N VAL A 180 -8.93 13.40 0.29
CA VAL A 180 -7.67 13.62 -0.43
C VAL A 180 -7.53 12.66 -1.63
N GLN A 181 -7.81 11.37 -1.42
CA GLN A 181 -7.74 10.37 -2.48
C GLN A 181 -8.82 10.58 -3.56
N ARG A 182 -10.04 10.95 -3.17
CA ARG A 182 -11.13 11.22 -4.12
C ARG A 182 -10.82 12.42 -5.00
N THR A 183 -10.28 13.50 -4.43
CA THR A 183 -9.80 14.66 -5.21
C THR A 183 -8.79 14.22 -6.26
N TYR A 184 -7.79 13.42 -5.89
CA TYR A 184 -6.81 12.91 -6.85
C TYR A 184 -7.48 12.02 -7.93
N SER A 185 -8.22 10.99 -7.52
CA SER A 185 -8.82 10.00 -8.40
C SER A 185 -9.76 10.62 -9.44
N LEU A 186 -10.53 11.63 -9.03
CA LEU A 186 -11.46 12.35 -9.90
C LEU A 186 -10.74 12.99 -11.09
N PHE A 187 -9.61 13.67 -10.84
CA PHE A 187 -8.83 14.29 -11.90
C PHE A 187 -7.94 13.29 -12.66
N SER A 188 -7.33 12.32 -11.98
CA SER A 188 -6.39 11.37 -12.61
C SER A 188 -7.08 10.34 -13.51
N SER A 189 -8.38 10.10 -13.32
CA SER A 189 -9.18 9.16 -14.11
C SER A 189 -9.34 9.54 -15.59
N SER A 190 -9.02 10.79 -15.98
CA SER A 190 -9.14 11.23 -17.37
C SER A 190 -8.13 12.31 -17.70
N THR A 191 -7.49 12.19 -18.86
CA THR A 191 -6.54 13.19 -19.37
C THR A 191 -7.19 14.56 -19.58
N LYS A 192 -8.48 14.61 -19.95
CA LYS A 192 -9.26 15.87 -20.06
C LYS A 192 -9.40 16.54 -18.69
N ARG A 193 -9.75 15.78 -17.65
CA ARG A 193 -9.90 16.28 -16.28
C ARG A 193 -8.57 16.73 -15.71
N TRP A 194 -7.51 15.96 -15.96
CA TRP A 194 -6.15 16.30 -15.57
C TRP A 194 -5.66 17.62 -16.19
N LYS A 195 -6.04 17.92 -17.44
CA LYS A 195 -5.75 19.21 -18.08
C LYS A 195 -6.45 20.37 -17.37
N ILE A 196 -7.70 20.19 -16.95
CA ILE A 196 -8.44 21.20 -16.16
C ILE A 196 -7.70 21.46 -14.85
N LEU A 197 -7.31 20.39 -14.12
CA LEU A 197 -6.54 20.54 -12.88
C LEU A 197 -5.25 21.33 -13.12
N LYS A 198 -4.44 20.95 -14.11
CA LYS A 198 -3.17 21.65 -14.41
C LYS A 198 -3.34 23.10 -14.83
N TYR A 199 -4.46 23.45 -15.45
CA TYR A 199 -4.74 24.82 -15.85
C TYR A 199 -4.98 25.72 -14.63
N HIS A 200 -5.72 25.22 -13.65
CA HIS A 200 -6.03 25.96 -12.42
C HIS A 200 -4.94 25.85 -11.35
N VAL A 201 -4.23 24.72 -11.29
CA VAL A 201 -3.28 24.36 -10.23
C VAL A 201 -1.87 24.17 -10.83
N PRO A 202 -1.14 25.26 -11.14
CA PRO A 202 0.13 25.17 -11.85
C PRO A 202 1.32 24.80 -10.94
N SER A 203 1.21 24.99 -9.62
CA SER A 203 2.37 24.91 -8.73
C SER A 203 2.60 23.51 -8.14
N LEU A 204 1.72 23.01 -7.27
CA LEU A 204 1.86 21.70 -6.64
C LEU A 204 0.81 20.73 -7.19
N ILE A 205 1.26 19.71 -7.90
CA ILE A 205 0.38 18.69 -8.48
C ILE A 205 -0.11 17.75 -7.37
N VAL A 206 -1.42 17.51 -7.33
CA VAL A 206 -2.05 16.53 -6.42
C VAL A 206 -1.50 15.13 -6.71
N LYS A 207 -1.09 14.41 -5.66
CA LYS A 207 -0.50 13.07 -5.75
C LYS A 207 -1.43 12.01 -5.16
N PRO A 208 -1.39 10.75 -5.67
CA PRO A 208 -2.15 9.66 -5.08
C PRO A 208 -1.67 9.39 -3.65
N LEU A 209 -2.55 8.86 -2.80
CA LEU A 209 -2.11 8.26 -1.57
C LEU A 209 -1.41 6.92 -1.88
N SER A 210 -0.18 6.76 -1.42
CA SER A 210 0.50 5.47 -1.45
C SER A 210 0.10 4.66 -0.22
N GLN A 211 -0.39 3.44 -0.43
CA GLN A 211 -0.66 2.51 0.68
C GLN A 211 0.63 2.04 1.37
N THR A 212 1.75 1.98 0.62
CA THR A 212 3.02 1.40 1.08
C THR A 212 4.06 2.44 1.49
N ARG A 213 3.85 3.72 1.15
CA ARG A 213 4.82 4.80 1.36
C ARG A 213 4.15 6.03 1.97
N TRP A 214 3.81 5.91 3.26
CA TRP A 214 3.12 6.97 4.02
C TRP A 214 3.92 8.26 4.14
N GLU A 215 5.25 8.20 4.03
CA GLU A 215 6.11 9.38 4.00
C GLU A 215 5.81 10.29 2.80
N SER A 216 5.34 9.74 1.69
CA SER A 216 5.04 10.50 0.48
C SER A 216 3.71 11.26 0.55
N LEU A 217 2.87 10.96 1.55
CA LEU A 217 1.56 11.60 1.71
C LEU A 217 1.63 13.07 2.08
N ILE A 218 2.76 13.50 2.66
CA ILE A 218 3.00 14.92 2.91
C ILE A 218 2.85 15.74 1.63
N GLU A 219 3.24 15.20 0.48
CA GLU A 219 3.16 15.89 -0.80
C GLU A 219 1.71 16.01 -1.30
N SER A 220 0.89 14.97 -1.08
CA SER A 220 -0.55 15.02 -1.36
C SER A 220 -1.25 16.04 -0.47
N VAL A 221 -0.93 16.05 0.84
CA VAL A 221 -1.53 16.98 1.81
C VAL A 221 -1.08 18.42 1.53
N LYS A 222 0.21 18.65 1.25
CA LYS A 222 0.72 19.98 0.89
C LYS A 222 0.07 20.53 -0.38
N ALA A 223 -0.06 19.70 -1.42
CA ALA A 223 -0.62 20.14 -2.70
C ALA A 223 -2.05 20.67 -2.53
N ILE A 224 -2.85 20.01 -1.67
CA ILE A 224 -4.20 20.47 -1.36
C ILE A 224 -4.16 21.68 -0.42
N ARG A 225 -3.41 21.61 0.68
CA ARG A 225 -3.35 22.67 1.70
C ARG A 225 -3.05 24.05 1.15
N PHE A 226 -2.09 24.14 0.23
CA PHE A 226 -1.64 25.43 -0.27
C PHE A 226 -2.39 25.90 -1.53
N GLN A 227 -3.33 25.11 -2.05
CA GLN A 227 -4.07 25.43 -3.28
C GLN A 227 -5.54 25.00 -3.20
N VAL A 228 -6.15 25.06 -2.02
CA VAL A 228 -7.57 24.72 -1.84
C VAL A 228 -8.46 25.56 -2.77
N PRO A 229 -8.27 26.90 -2.88
CA PRO A 229 -9.10 27.73 -3.77
C PRO A 229 -8.98 27.31 -5.24
N GLU A 230 -7.77 27.09 -5.73
CA GLU A 230 -7.51 26.71 -7.13
C GLU A 230 -8.06 25.32 -7.45
N ILE A 231 -7.96 24.38 -6.50
CA ILE A 231 -8.56 23.05 -6.64
C ILE A 231 -10.09 23.16 -6.65
N LYS A 232 -10.68 24.04 -5.82
CA LYS A 232 -12.13 24.30 -5.82
C LYS A 232 -12.57 24.84 -7.17
N ASP A 233 -11.87 25.84 -7.72
CA ASP A 233 -12.18 26.39 -9.04
C ASP A 233 -12.07 25.32 -10.15
N ALA A 234 -11.05 24.46 -10.09
CA ALA A 234 -10.91 23.33 -11.01
C ALA A 234 -12.09 22.35 -10.91
N LEU A 235 -12.57 22.06 -9.71
CA LEU A 235 -13.71 21.17 -9.46
C LEU A 235 -15.01 21.80 -9.98
N LEU A 236 -15.23 23.09 -9.74
CA LEU A 236 -16.40 23.80 -10.25
C LEU A 236 -16.40 23.88 -11.78
N LYS A 237 -15.24 24.13 -12.38
CA LYS A 237 -15.08 24.08 -13.83
C LYS A 237 -15.36 22.68 -14.39
N LEU A 238 -14.91 21.64 -13.69
CA LEU A 238 -15.17 20.25 -14.05
C LEU A 238 -16.68 19.93 -13.98
N ALA A 239 -17.38 20.39 -12.95
CA ALA A 239 -18.82 20.19 -12.79
C ALA A 239 -19.64 20.88 -13.89
N GLN A 240 -19.18 22.03 -14.39
CA GLN A 240 -19.86 22.79 -15.45
C GLN A 240 -19.62 22.25 -16.87
N THR A 241 -18.51 21.54 -17.11
CA THR A 241 -18.04 21.18 -18.47
C THR A 241 -18.07 19.67 -18.76
N ASN A 242 -18.63 18.89 -17.84
CA ASN A 242 -18.77 17.45 -17.95
C ASN A 242 -20.24 17.09 -18.05
N ASP A 243 -20.54 16.01 -18.78
CA ASP A 243 -21.90 15.53 -19.00
C ASP A 243 -22.23 14.31 -18.13
N ASP A 244 -21.22 13.67 -17.52
CA ASP A 244 -21.40 12.49 -16.67
C ASP A 244 -21.97 12.89 -15.29
N PRO A 245 -23.22 12.49 -14.94
CA PRO A 245 -23.85 12.90 -13.69
C PRO A 245 -23.07 12.50 -12.44
N LYS A 246 -22.37 11.36 -12.47
CA LYS A 246 -21.53 10.90 -11.35
C LYS A 246 -20.37 11.86 -11.12
N THR A 247 -19.66 12.23 -12.18
CA THR A 247 -18.53 13.18 -12.11
C THR A 247 -18.98 14.56 -11.66
N ILE A 248 -20.12 15.05 -12.17
CA ILE A 248 -20.68 16.36 -11.77
C ILE A 248 -21.01 16.36 -10.27
N SER A 249 -21.74 15.34 -9.81
CA SER A 249 -22.13 15.21 -8.40
C SER A 249 -20.91 15.10 -7.48
N GLU A 250 -19.92 14.29 -7.85
CA GLU A 250 -18.69 14.13 -7.06
C GLU A 250 -17.85 15.41 -7.02
N ALA A 251 -17.72 16.12 -8.14
CA ALA A 251 -17.00 17.40 -8.20
C ALA A 251 -17.67 18.47 -7.34
N ASN A 252 -19.01 18.60 -7.41
CA ASN A 252 -19.77 19.52 -6.57
C ASN A 252 -19.67 19.15 -5.09
N SER A 253 -19.73 17.86 -4.75
CA SER A 253 -19.55 17.37 -3.38
C SER A 253 -18.23 17.82 -2.78
N LEU A 254 -17.13 17.57 -3.50
CA LEU A 254 -15.79 17.93 -3.06
C LEU A 254 -15.63 19.45 -2.91
N ALA A 255 -16.10 20.22 -3.89
CA ALA A 255 -15.93 21.68 -3.93
C ALA A 255 -16.76 22.43 -2.88
N MET A 256 -17.99 21.97 -2.61
CA MET A 256 -18.96 22.73 -1.81
C MET A 256 -19.08 22.25 -0.37
N TYR A 257 -18.78 20.97 -0.09
CA TYR A 257 -19.07 20.39 1.22
C TYR A 257 -17.88 19.73 1.90
N GLU A 258 -16.84 19.33 1.16
CA GLU A 258 -15.74 18.54 1.72
C GLU A 258 -14.46 19.36 1.92
N LEU A 259 -13.99 20.09 0.89
CA LEU A 259 -12.72 20.83 0.96
C LEU A 259 -12.75 22.05 1.89
N GLU A 260 -13.92 22.67 2.08
CA GLU A 260 -14.11 23.81 2.98
C GLU A 260 -14.74 23.40 4.32
N ASN A 261 -14.92 22.09 4.53
CA ASN A 261 -15.45 21.61 5.79
C ASN A 261 -14.48 21.94 6.93
N PHE A 262 -14.99 22.52 8.01
CA PHE A 262 -14.17 22.87 9.17
C PHE A 262 -13.35 21.70 9.72
N GLU A 263 -13.93 20.49 9.81
CA GLU A 263 -13.22 19.31 10.28
C GLU A 263 -12.12 18.89 9.31
N PHE A 264 -12.36 19.03 8.00
CA PHE A 264 -11.36 18.74 6.98
C PHE A 264 -10.19 19.73 7.03
N LEU A 265 -10.47 21.02 7.18
CA LEU A 265 -9.43 22.06 7.29
C LEU A 265 -8.58 21.90 8.56
N VAL A 266 -9.21 21.64 9.71
CA VAL A 266 -8.48 21.32 10.95
C VAL A 266 -7.68 20.03 10.79
N GLY A 267 -8.27 19.00 10.19
CA GLY A 267 -7.60 17.74 9.87
C GLY A 267 -6.39 17.94 8.96
N MET A 268 -6.50 18.83 7.97
CA MET A 268 -5.42 19.20 7.06
C MET A 268 -4.25 19.83 7.78
N ILE A 269 -4.52 20.69 8.78
CA ILE A 269 -3.46 21.31 9.57
C ILE A 269 -2.75 20.24 10.40
N ILE A 270 -3.51 19.43 11.13
CA ILE A 270 -2.99 18.36 11.98
C ILE A 270 -2.14 17.37 11.18
N TRP A 271 -2.67 16.85 10.08
CA TRP A 271 -1.98 15.86 9.26
C TRP A 271 -0.77 16.45 8.55
N HIS A 272 -0.82 17.71 8.12
CA HIS A 272 0.34 18.38 7.57
C HIS A 272 1.48 18.48 8.60
N ASP A 273 1.20 18.94 9.82
CA ASP A 273 2.22 19.12 10.85
C ASP A 273 2.86 17.80 11.26
N LEU A 274 2.03 16.76 11.48
CA LEU A 274 2.50 15.41 11.81
C LEU A 274 3.35 14.81 10.69
N LEU A 275 2.85 14.83 9.46
CA LEU A 275 3.56 14.26 8.30
C LEU A 275 4.82 15.05 7.97
N PHE A 276 4.84 16.36 8.21
CA PHE A 276 6.01 17.19 7.97
C PHE A 276 7.19 16.78 8.85
N VAL A 277 6.97 16.69 10.17
CA VAL A 277 8.02 16.28 11.12
C VAL A 277 8.45 14.84 10.89
N VAL A 278 7.50 13.93 10.66
CA VAL A 278 7.83 12.53 10.38
C VAL A 278 8.63 12.38 9.08
N ASN A 279 8.29 13.13 8.03
CA ASN A 279 9.03 13.10 6.77
C ASN A 279 10.47 13.62 6.92
N ILE A 280 10.72 14.63 7.76
CA ILE A 280 12.08 15.08 8.08
C ILE A 280 12.89 13.93 8.67
N VAL A 281 12.38 13.31 9.73
CA VAL A 281 13.05 12.19 10.42
C VAL A 281 13.27 11.03 9.46
N ASN A 282 12.26 10.67 8.66
CA ASN A 282 12.37 9.56 7.71
C ASN A 282 13.45 9.82 6.64
N LYS A 283 13.55 11.06 6.12
CA LYS A 283 14.63 11.43 5.18
C LYS A 283 16.01 11.35 5.83
N THR A 284 16.13 11.76 7.09
CA THR A 284 17.38 11.64 7.85
C THR A 284 17.78 10.17 8.05
N LEU A 285 16.83 9.30 8.40
CA LEU A 285 17.07 7.87 8.57
C LEU A 285 17.46 7.16 7.25
N GLN A 286 17.15 7.75 6.10
CA GLN A 286 17.50 7.22 4.77
C GLN A 286 18.82 7.79 4.22
N ALA A 287 19.47 8.70 4.93
CA ALA A 287 20.76 9.24 4.50
C ALA A 287 21.82 8.12 4.50
N LYS A 288 22.63 8.04 3.44
CA LYS A 288 23.62 6.96 3.27
C LYS A 288 24.66 6.91 4.41
N ASP A 289 24.99 8.08 4.94
CA ASP A 289 26.04 8.27 5.94
C ASP A 289 25.47 8.51 7.35
N ILE A 290 24.23 8.09 7.61
CA ILE A 290 23.58 8.26 8.91
C ILE A 290 24.28 7.43 9.99
N GLN A 291 24.60 8.06 11.11
CA GLN A 291 25.13 7.37 12.28
C GLN A 291 24.01 6.92 13.21
N ILE A 292 24.20 5.79 13.90
CA ILE A 292 23.15 5.15 14.73
C ILE A 292 22.74 6.03 15.91
N ASP A 293 23.70 6.71 16.54
CA ASP A 293 23.45 7.68 17.60
C ASP A 293 22.59 8.86 17.12
N ILE A 294 22.90 9.43 15.94
CA ILE A 294 22.10 10.47 15.31
C ILE A 294 20.67 9.95 15.02
N ALA A 295 20.54 8.74 14.48
CA ALA A 295 19.24 8.13 14.22
C ALA A 295 18.40 7.96 15.51
N ILE A 296 19.03 7.54 16.61
CA ILE A 296 18.39 7.43 17.93
C ILE A 296 17.92 8.81 18.41
N ASP A 297 18.74 9.85 18.27
CA ASP A 297 18.39 11.18 18.73
C ASP A 297 17.26 11.81 17.90
N GLN A 298 17.23 11.57 16.58
CA GLN A 298 16.11 11.95 15.72
C GLN A 298 14.80 11.27 16.16
N LEU A 299 14.84 9.98 16.51
CA LEU A 299 13.66 9.26 17.01
C LEU A 299 13.21 9.76 18.39
N LYS A 300 14.14 10.09 19.30
CA LYS A 300 13.80 10.72 20.58
C LYS A 300 13.16 12.09 20.37
N GLY A 301 13.70 12.89 19.45
CA GLY A 301 13.15 14.19 19.07
C GLY A 301 11.72 14.07 18.52
N LEU A 302 11.49 13.10 17.63
CA LEU A 302 10.15 12.80 17.13
C LEU A 302 9.18 12.40 18.25
N LEU A 303 9.60 11.54 19.17
CA LEU A 303 8.79 11.13 20.30
C LEU A 303 8.43 12.31 21.21
N ALA A 304 9.39 13.20 21.48
CA ALA A 304 9.15 14.42 22.25
C ALA A 304 8.16 15.35 21.55
N PHE A 305 8.31 15.54 20.24
CA PHE A 305 7.35 16.29 19.42
C PHE A 305 5.94 15.70 19.51
N LEU A 306 5.78 14.39 19.27
CA LEU A 306 4.47 13.73 19.31
C LEU A 306 3.81 13.83 20.68
N LYS A 307 4.58 13.70 21.77
CA LYS A 307 4.09 13.90 23.14
C LYS A 307 3.59 15.32 23.38
N LYS A 308 4.34 16.33 22.93
CA LYS A 308 3.94 17.73 23.02
C LYS A 308 2.69 18.02 22.19
N TYR A 309 2.69 17.57 20.93
CA TYR A 309 1.59 17.77 19.98
C TYR A 309 0.29 17.11 20.46
N ARG A 310 0.37 15.97 21.15
CA ARG A 310 -0.79 15.35 21.81
C ARG A 310 -1.45 16.27 22.85
N GLY A 311 -0.67 17.11 23.54
CA GLY A 311 -1.18 18.01 24.57
C GLY A 311 -1.76 19.32 24.03
N ASN A 312 -1.10 19.94 23.04
CA ASN A 312 -1.46 21.28 22.57
C ASN A 312 -1.76 21.40 21.07
N GLY A 313 -1.44 20.39 20.26
CA GLY A 313 -1.50 20.46 18.80
C GLY A 313 -2.91 20.73 18.26
N PHE A 314 -3.93 20.17 18.91
CA PHE A 314 -5.32 20.42 18.51
C PHE A 314 -5.73 21.89 18.70
N ALA A 315 -5.37 22.49 19.84
CA ALA A 315 -5.66 23.91 20.11
C ALA A 315 -4.92 24.81 19.13
N THR A 316 -3.64 24.51 18.85
CA THR A 316 -2.86 25.23 17.84
C THR A 316 -3.49 25.13 16.45
N ALA A 317 -3.92 23.93 16.03
CA ALA A 317 -4.57 23.72 14.75
C ALA A 317 -5.89 24.49 14.61
N LEU A 318 -6.68 24.60 15.69
CA LEU A 318 -7.90 25.41 15.71
C LEU A 318 -7.62 26.91 15.54
N ILE A 319 -6.54 27.43 16.14
CA ILE A 319 -6.14 28.83 16.00
C ILE A 319 -5.70 29.10 14.56
N SER A 320 -4.80 28.27 14.01
CA SER A 320 -4.33 28.41 12.63
C SER A 320 -5.45 28.26 11.61
N ASN A 321 -6.48 27.45 11.88
CA ASN A 321 -7.62 27.34 10.96
C ASN A 321 -8.43 28.65 10.85
N LYS A 322 -8.54 29.42 11.95
CA LYS A 322 -9.22 30.71 11.94
C LYS A 322 -8.49 31.76 11.11
N GLU A 323 -7.17 31.62 10.95
CA GLU A 323 -6.35 32.51 10.12
C GLU A 323 -6.46 32.15 8.62
N ILE A 324 -6.74 30.89 8.30
CA ILE A 324 -6.91 30.39 6.92
C ILE A 324 -8.36 30.57 6.43
N SER A 325 -9.34 30.50 7.33
CA SER A 325 -10.75 30.70 7.03
C SER A 325 -11.07 32.20 6.98
N ILE A 326 -10.69 32.88 5.90
CA ILE A 326 -11.06 34.28 5.60
C ILE A 326 -11.95 34.32 4.36
#